data_AF-L8JM20-F1
#
_entry.id   AF-L8JM20-F1
#
_cell.length_a   1.000
_cell.length_b   1.000
_cell.length_c   1.000
_cell.angle_alpha   90.00
_cell.angle_beta   90.00
_cell.angle_gamma   90.00
#
_symmetry.space_group_name_H-M   'P 1'
#
loop_
_entity.id
_entity.type
_entity.pdbx_description
1 polymer ?
#
loop_
_entity_poly.entity_id
_entity_poly.type
_entity_poly.pdbx_seq_one_letter_code
_entity_poly.pdbx_strand_id
1 'polypeptide(L)'
;MFSTKIDILGLVSGIKGFYLHYTPIYLDGLDHNDISLVDLIVSKPVKESLKSAKELINSSDFKNSLHKINLAFGYILNDYTTIKTDTDYREKIVPSNWFRSLAQSHRMQGDNLGIRGFGNFEKELKKSFDTLSELIVITNLGIDFKSYARFKKYRLYGYMTTYTEYKVVDEYRDDLTIDEINFCFDFVLQIALK
;
A
#
# COMPACT_ATOMS: atom_id res chain seq x y z
N MET A 1 -43.15 24.94 -14.08
CA MET A 1 -42.30 23.82 -13.61
C MET A 1 -41.10 23.77 -14.55
N PHE A 2 -39.87 23.55 -14.05
CA PHE A 2 -38.55 23.70 -14.71
C PHE A 2 -37.85 25.07 -14.56
N SER A 3 -37.10 25.25 -13.47
CA SER A 3 -36.02 26.26 -13.35
C SER A 3 -34.82 25.77 -12.51
N THR A 4 -34.98 24.73 -11.69
CA THR A 4 -33.96 24.35 -10.70
C THR A 4 -32.68 23.75 -11.29
N LYS A 5 -32.71 23.10 -12.46
CA LYS A 5 -31.49 22.49 -13.06
C LYS A 5 -30.53 23.52 -13.67
N ILE A 6 -31.07 24.59 -14.25
CA ILE A 6 -30.28 25.67 -14.87
C ILE A 6 -29.60 26.50 -13.78
N ASP A 7 -30.31 26.75 -12.68
CA ASP A 7 -29.76 27.46 -11.52
C ASP A 7 -28.61 26.70 -10.84
N ILE A 8 -28.69 25.38 -10.73
CA ILE A 8 -27.61 24.55 -10.15
C ILE A 8 -26.35 24.59 -11.04
N LEU A 9 -26.49 24.47 -12.36
CA LEU A 9 -25.35 24.53 -13.27
C LEU A 9 -24.70 25.93 -13.29
N GLY A 10 -25.50 26.98 -13.23
CA GLY A 10 -25.01 28.35 -13.08
C GLY A 10 -24.25 28.55 -11.77
N LEU A 11 -24.77 28.01 -10.66
CA LEU A 11 -24.11 28.05 -9.36
C LEU A 11 -22.79 27.27 -9.36
N VAL A 12 -22.77 26.06 -9.91
CA VAL A 12 -21.55 25.24 -10.02
C VAL A 12 -20.50 25.94 -10.87
N SER A 13 -20.90 26.55 -11.99
CA SER A 13 -19.99 27.32 -12.84
C SER A 13 -19.46 28.56 -12.12
N GLY A 14 -20.31 29.26 -11.35
CA GLY A 14 -19.92 30.43 -10.57
C GLY A 14 -18.96 30.10 -9.44
N ILE A 15 -19.23 29.02 -8.69
CA ILE A 15 -18.35 28.51 -7.62
C ILE A 15 -17.00 28.07 -8.21
N LYS A 16 -17.02 27.37 -9.34
CA LYS A 16 -15.80 26.93 -10.02
C LYS A 16 -14.98 28.11 -10.53
N GLY A 17 -15.64 29.13 -11.10
CA GLY A 17 -14.98 30.37 -11.52
C GLY A 17 -14.37 31.14 -10.35
N PHE A 18 -15.08 31.23 -9.23
CA PHE A 18 -14.59 31.85 -8.00
C PHE A 18 -13.34 31.14 -7.47
N TYR A 19 -13.40 29.81 -7.33
CA TYR A 19 -12.25 29.02 -6.86
C TYR A 19 -11.04 29.20 -7.79
N LEU A 20 -11.21 28.97 -9.09
CA LEU A 20 -10.12 29.05 -10.05
C LEU A 20 -9.48 30.44 -10.14
N HIS A 21 -10.26 31.50 -9.94
CA HIS A 21 -9.76 32.86 -10.06
C HIS A 21 -9.09 33.37 -8.79
N TYR A 22 -9.68 33.13 -7.63
CA TYR A 22 -9.23 33.74 -6.38
C TYR A 22 -8.19 32.92 -5.63
N THR A 23 -8.22 31.59 -5.71
CA THR A 23 -7.24 30.79 -4.97
C THR A 23 -5.79 31.02 -5.39
N PRO A 24 -5.42 31.21 -6.68
CA PRO A 24 -4.04 31.57 -7.05
C PRO A 24 -3.60 32.92 -6.50
N ILE A 25 -4.55 33.85 -6.32
CA ILE A 25 -4.31 35.20 -5.79
C ILE A 25 -4.00 35.15 -4.28
N TYR A 26 -4.67 34.26 -3.53
CA TYR A 26 -4.54 34.18 -2.07
C TYR A 26 -3.58 33.09 -1.58
N LEU A 27 -3.27 32.07 -2.39
CA LEU A 27 -2.34 30.98 -2.06
C LEU A 27 -0.99 31.08 -2.79
N ASP A 28 -0.57 32.30 -3.16
CA ASP A 28 0.77 32.64 -3.65
C ASP A 28 1.29 31.69 -4.76
N GLY A 29 0.62 31.71 -5.91
CA GLY A 29 1.12 31.03 -7.12
C GLY A 29 0.87 29.52 -7.18
N LEU A 30 0.04 28.97 -6.29
CA LEU A 30 -0.45 27.59 -6.41
C LEU A 30 -1.38 27.47 -7.63
N ASP A 31 -0.87 26.90 -8.73
CA ASP A 31 -1.71 26.40 -9.81
C ASP A 31 -2.55 25.24 -9.25
N HIS A 32 -3.87 25.32 -9.38
CA HIS A 32 -4.76 24.27 -8.90
C HIS A 32 -4.52 22.92 -9.59
N ASN A 33 -3.92 22.94 -10.78
CA ASN A 33 -3.51 21.72 -11.47
C ASN A 33 -2.26 21.07 -10.83
N ASP A 34 -1.50 21.83 -10.02
CA ASP A 34 -0.25 21.39 -9.39
C ASP A 34 -0.44 20.82 -7.97
N ILE A 35 -1.62 20.98 -7.35
CA ILE A 35 -1.88 20.38 -6.03
C ILE A 35 -2.25 18.91 -6.21
N SER A 36 -1.23 18.07 -6.42
CA SER A 36 -1.40 16.62 -6.36
C SER A 36 -1.57 16.21 -4.90
N LEU A 37 -2.58 15.39 -4.60
CA LEU A 37 -2.73 14.77 -3.27
C LEU A 37 -1.44 14.02 -2.83
N VAL A 38 -0.64 13.56 -3.79
CA VAL A 38 0.67 12.94 -3.55
C VAL A 38 1.63 13.89 -2.81
N ASP A 39 1.53 15.21 -3.02
CA ASP A 39 2.40 16.19 -2.39
C ASP A 39 2.14 16.34 -0.88
N LEU A 40 0.95 15.95 -0.41
CA LEU A 40 0.57 15.97 1.00
C LEU A 40 1.15 14.81 1.81
N ILE A 41 1.71 13.79 1.13
CA ILE A 41 2.28 12.61 1.80
C ILE A 41 3.55 13.01 2.57
N VAL A 42 3.66 12.61 3.84
CA VAL A 42 4.84 12.95 4.67
C VAL A 42 6.05 12.08 4.31
N SER A 43 5.83 10.77 4.11
CA SER A 43 6.90 9.83 3.78
C SER A 43 7.45 10.09 2.38
N LYS A 44 8.69 10.60 2.31
CA LYS A 44 9.40 10.88 1.06
C LYS A 44 9.47 9.68 0.10
N PRO A 45 9.85 8.45 0.52
CA PRO A 45 9.91 7.31 -0.40
C PRO A 45 8.52 6.90 -0.93
N VAL A 46 7.46 7.05 -0.14
CA VAL A 46 6.07 6.84 -0.57
C VAL A 46 5.67 7.89 -1.61
N LYS A 47 5.95 9.17 -1.33
CA LYS A 47 5.67 10.30 -2.23
C LYS A 47 6.35 10.12 -3.59
N GLU A 48 7.65 9.85 -3.60
CA GLU A 48 8.43 9.67 -4.82
C GLU A 48 7.91 8.49 -5.65
N SER A 49 7.61 7.37 -4.98
CA SER A 49 7.05 6.19 -5.65
C SER A 49 5.69 6.48 -6.29
N LEU A 50 4.78 7.18 -5.60
CA LEU A 50 3.47 7.53 -6.15
C LEU A 50 3.55 8.61 -7.24
N LYS A 51 4.49 9.56 -7.17
CA LYS A 51 4.73 10.50 -8.28
C LYS A 51 5.14 9.76 -9.54
N SER A 52 6.14 8.88 -9.44
CA SER A 52 6.56 8.06 -10.58
C SER A 52 5.43 7.15 -11.08
N ALA A 53 4.62 6.58 -10.19
CA ALA A 53 3.47 5.78 -10.60
C ALA A 53 2.49 6.59 -11.45
N LYS A 54 2.19 7.84 -11.07
CA LYS A 54 1.27 8.73 -11.79
C LYS A 54 1.81 9.11 -13.18
N GLU A 55 3.10 9.39 -13.29
CA GLU A 55 3.76 9.63 -14.57
C GLU A 55 3.64 8.41 -15.51
N LEU A 56 3.86 7.20 -14.98
CA LEU A 56 3.75 5.95 -15.73
C LEU A 56 2.30 5.63 -16.14
N ILE A 57 1.30 5.99 -15.34
CA ILE A 57 -0.12 5.90 -15.72
C ILE A 57 -0.39 6.79 -16.94
N ASN A 58 0.10 8.03 -16.90
CA ASN A 58 -0.10 8.99 -17.98
C ASN A 58 0.58 8.54 -19.30
N SER A 59 1.71 7.84 -19.21
CA SER A 59 2.38 7.23 -20.36
C SER A 59 1.86 5.84 -20.74
N SER A 60 0.77 5.37 -20.12
CA SER A 60 0.19 4.02 -20.33
C SER A 60 1.15 2.85 -20.03
N ASP A 61 2.16 3.08 -19.19
CA ASP A 61 3.06 2.05 -18.68
C ASP A 61 2.49 1.47 -17.38
N PHE A 62 1.41 0.71 -17.52
CA PHE A 62 0.64 0.17 -16.39
C PHE A 62 1.44 -0.82 -15.54
N LYS A 63 2.33 -1.59 -16.17
CA LYS A 63 3.18 -2.56 -15.47
C LYS A 63 4.14 -1.86 -14.51
N ASN A 64 4.92 -0.90 -15.03
CA ASN A 64 5.86 -0.18 -14.17
C ASN A 64 5.13 0.72 -13.17
N SER A 65 3.96 1.25 -13.54
CA SER A 65 3.10 1.97 -12.58
C SER A 65 2.70 1.08 -11.41
N LEU A 66 2.18 -0.12 -11.67
CA LEU A 66 1.81 -1.08 -10.63
C LEU A 66 2.99 -1.42 -9.74
N HIS A 67 4.19 -1.59 -10.31
CA HIS A 67 5.41 -1.82 -9.55
C HIS A 67 5.70 -0.66 -8.58
N LYS A 68 5.61 0.59 -9.04
CA LYS A 68 5.78 1.78 -8.19
C LYS A 68 4.69 1.91 -7.12
N ILE A 69 3.44 1.56 -7.42
CA ILE A 69 2.33 1.51 -6.45
C ILE A 69 2.61 0.46 -5.36
N ASN A 70 3.09 -0.72 -5.74
CA ASN A 70 3.45 -1.78 -4.78
C ASN A 70 4.63 -1.37 -3.90
N LEU A 71 5.63 -0.68 -4.44
CA LEU A 71 6.73 -0.10 -3.67
C LEU A 71 6.22 0.89 -2.63
N ALA A 72 5.36 1.83 -3.03
CA ALA A 72 4.74 2.79 -2.12
C ALA A 72 3.99 2.10 -0.97
N PHE A 73 3.19 1.08 -1.29
CA PHE A 73 2.49 0.29 -0.28
C PHE A 73 3.46 -0.44 0.67
N GLY A 74 4.55 -0.99 0.14
CA GLY A 74 5.62 -1.62 0.93
C GLY A 74 6.25 -0.64 1.92
N TYR A 75 6.54 0.59 1.49
CA TYR A 75 7.06 1.64 2.36
C TYR A 75 6.07 2.04 3.46
N ILE A 76 4.77 2.19 3.15
CA ILE A 76 3.73 2.49 4.15
C ILE A 76 3.68 1.40 5.23
N LEU A 77 3.68 0.13 4.82
CA LEU A 77 3.68 -0.99 5.77
C LEU A 77 4.96 -1.00 6.61
N ASN A 78 6.11 -0.72 5.99
CA ASN A 78 7.37 -0.65 6.71
C ASN A 78 7.36 0.47 7.75
N ASP A 79 7.03 1.70 7.35
CA ASP A 79 6.94 2.87 8.22
C ASP A 79 6.00 2.61 9.41
N TYR A 80 4.87 1.96 9.15
CA TYR A 80 3.95 1.56 10.22
C TYR A 80 4.55 0.55 11.19
N THR A 81 5.27 -0.45 10.67
CA THR A 81 5.90 -1.46 11.52
C THR A 81 7.15 -0.95 12.24
N THR A 82 7.90 0.01 11.66
CA THR A 82 9.10 0.57 12.29
C THR A 82 8.76 1.56 13.41
N ILE A 83 7.73 2.41 13.21
CA ILE A 83 7.21 3.31 14.25
C ILE A 83 6.69 2.51 15.46
N LYS A 84 6.16 1.30 15.24
CA LYS A 84 5.71 0.39 16.31
C LYS A 84 6.80 -0.55 16.85
N THR A 85 8.00 -0.60 16.25
CA THR A 85 9.12 -1.39 16.80
C THR A 85 9.98 -0.65 17.80
N ASP A 86 9.87 0.68 17.89
CA ASP A 86 10.60 1.46 18.90
C ASP A 86 10.06 1.21 20.32
N THR A 87 8.90 0.54 20.45
CA THR A 87 8.41 -0.06 21.69
C THR A 87 7.64 -1.36 21.41
N ASP A 88 8.29 -2.51 21.64
CA ASP A 88 7.65 -3.70 22.24
C ASP A 88 6.57 -4.47 21.42
N TYR A 89 6.18 -4.03 20.21
CA TYR A 89 5.01 -4.62 19.51
C TYR A 89 5.31 -5.78 18.56
N ARG A 90 6.48 -5.83 17.89
CA ARG A 90 6.80 -6.98 17.00
C ARG A 90 6.98 -8.28 17.79
N GLU A 91 7.54 -8.22 18.99
CA GLU A 91 7.67 -9.40 19.86
C GLU A 91 6.32 -9.87 20.43
N LYS A 92 5.34 -8.96 20.55
CA LYS A 92 4.00 -9.28 21.08
C LYS A 92 3.03 -9.85 20.05
N ILE A 93 3.17 -9.50 18.77
CA ILE A 93 2.23 -9.96 17.72
C ILE A 93 2.65 -11.34 17.16
N VAL A 94 3.95 -11.55 16.93
CA VAL A 94 4.49 -12.88 16.60
C VAL A 94 5.83 -13.01 17.30
N PRO A 95 5.93 -13.77 18.41
CA PRO A 95 7.22 -14.00 19.03
C PRO A 95 8.07 -14.77 18.03
N SER A 96 9.06 -14.09 17.45
CA SER A 96 10.09 -14.72 16.60
C SER A 96 10.81 -15.86 17.34
N ASN A 97 10.80 -15.78 18.68
CA ASN A 97 11.30 -16.80 19.59
C ASN A 97 10.40 -18.03 19.72
N TRP A 98 9.10 -17.95 19.42
CA TRP A 98 8.20 -19.11 19.48
C TRP A 98 8.44 -20.07 18.32
N PHE A 99 8.67 -19.55 17.11
CA PHE A 99 9.11 -20.37 15.98
C PHE A 99 10.47 -21.01 16.22
N ARG A 100 11.44 -20.26 16.78
CA ARG A 100 12.75 -20.84 17.16
C ARG A 100 12.59 -21.89 18.24
N SER A 101 11.72 -21.70 19.23
CA SER A 101 11.44 -22.64 20.31
C SER A 101 10.77 -23.92 19.80
N LEU A 102 9.76 -23.81 18.92
CA LEU A 102 9.13 -24.96 18.27
C LEU A 102 10.10 -25.70 17.36
N ALA A 103 10.84 -24.99 16.51
CA ALA A 103 11.85 -25.59 15.63
C ALA A 103 13.00 -26.24 16.41
N GLN A 104 13.42 -25.66 17.54
CA GLN A 104 14.46 -26.26 18.42
C GLN A 104 13.94 -27.45 19.20
N SER A 105 12.72 -27.39 19.76
CA SER A 105 12.12 -28.50 20.52
C SER A 105 11.95 -29.76 19.66
N HIS A 106 11.70 -29.59 18.35
CA HIS A 106 11.51 -30.71 17.43
C HIS A 106 12.76 -31.11 16.66
N ARG A 107 13.76 -30.22 16.48
CA ARG A 107 15.10 -30.64 16.00
C ARG A 107 15.77 -31.62 16.96
N MET A 108 15.51 -31.52 18.26
CA MET A 108 16.03 -32.50 19.24
C MET A 108 15.28 -33.84 19.25
N GLN A 109 14.12 -33.96 18.57
CA GLN A 109 13.38 -35.23 18.42
C GLN A 109 13.43 -35.81 17.00
N GLY A 110 13.80 -35.01 15.99
CA GLY A 110 13.68 -35.36 14.57
C GLY A 110 14.84 -36.15 13.96
N ASP A 111 16.03 -36.14 14.58
CA ASP A 111 17.20 -36.83 14.04
C ASP A 111 17.08 -38.36 14.03
N ASN A 112 16.07 -38.92 14.71
CA ASN A 112 15.80 -40.36 14.72
C ASN A 112 14.63 -40.83 13.82
N LEU A 113 13.86 -39.94 13.18
CA LEU A 113 12.59 -40.34 12.55
C LEU A 113 12.36 -39.91 11.08
N GLY A 114 13.34 -39.35 10.38
CA GLY A 114 13.28 -39.26 8.91
C GLY A 114 12.02 -38.61 8.30
N ILE A 115 11.36 -37.70 9.02
CA ILE A 115 10.06 -37.16 8.62
C ILE A 115 10.24 -36.04 7.58
N ARG A 116 10.26 -36.43 6.30
CA ARG A 116 10.26 -35.53 5.11
C ARG A 116 9.04 -34.59 4.99
N GLY A 117 8.12 -34.59 5.95
CA GLY A 117 6.89 -33.76 5.94
C GLY A 117 6.95 -32.47 6.78
N PHE A 118 7.90 -32.35 7.71
CA PHE A 118 7.88 -31.25 8.71
C PHE A 118 8.27 -29.88 8.15
N GLY A 119 9.14 -29.85 7.12
CA GLY A 119 9.51 -28.61 6.45
C GLY A 119 8.35 -27.95 5.69
N ASN A 120 7.34 -28.72 5.27
CA ASN A 120 6.13 -28.18 4.66
C ASN A 120 5.19 -27.60 5.72
N PHE A 121 5.04 -28.28 6.86
CA PHE A 121 4.26 -27.79 8.00
C PHE A 121 4.82 -26.48 8.56
N GLU A 122 6.13 -26.37 8.75
CA GLU A 122 6.77 -25.12 9.22
C GLU A 122 6.54 -23.96 8.24
N LYS A 123 6.63 -24.23 6.92
CA LYS A 123 6.35 -23.24 5.88
C LYS A 123 4.88 -22.79 5.89
N GLU A 124 3.94 -23.72 6.03
CA GLU A 124 2.50 -23.41 6.09
C GLU A 124 2.14 -22.62 7.34
N LEU A 125 2.70 -22.97 8.49
CA LEU A 125 2.54 -22.22 9.73
C LEU A 125 3.10 -20.81 9.56
N LYS A 126 4.34 -20.67 9.09
CA LYS A 126 4.95 -19.36 8.84
C LYS A 126 4.09 -18.50 7.93
N LYS A 127 3.62 -19.05 6.80
CA LYS A 127 2.73 -18.37 5.86
C LYS A 127 1.41 -17.91 6.51
N SER A 128 0.85 -18.72 7.41
CA SER A 128 -0.37 -18.39 8.14
C SER A 128 -0.15 -17.24 9.13
N PHE A 129 0.97 -17.25 9.85
CA PHE A 129 1.34 -16.17 10.77
C PHE A 129 1.71 -14.87 10.05
N ASP A 130 2.41 -14.95 8.92
CA ASP A 130 2.70 -13.79 8.07
C ASP A 130 1.39 -13.17 7.57
N THR A 131 0.43 -14.00 7.17
CA THR A 131 -0.91 -13.54 6.74
C THR A 131 -1.67 -12.89 7.90
N LEU A 132 -1.67 -13.49 9.10
CA LEU A 132 -2.32 -12.90 10.27
C LEU A 132 -1.68 -11.57 10.68
N SER A 133 -0.35 -11.50 10.67
CA SER A 133 0.39 -10.26 10.99
C SER A 133 0.05 -9.16 10.01
N GLU A 134 -0.01 -9.49 8.73
CA GLU A 134 -0.44 -8.56 7.68
C GLU A 134 -1.87 -8.07 7.93
N LEU A 135 -2.82 -8.97 8.23
CA LEU A 135 -4.20 -8.59 8.54
C LEU A 135 -4.29 -7.65 9.75
N ILE A 136 -3.54 -7.92 10.81
CA ILE A 136 -3.48 -7.07 12.00
C ILE A 136 -2.97 -5.67 11.64
N VAL A 137 -1.93 -5.57 10.82
CA VAL A 137 -1.41 -4.27 10.34
C VAL A 137 -2.47 -3.52 9.54
N ILE A 138 -3.15 -4.21 8.61
CA ILE A 138 -4.20 -3.64 7.77
C ILE A 138 -5.37 -3.13 8.62
N THR A 139 -5.83 -3.92 9.59
CA THR A 139 -6.90 -3.52 10.50
C THR A 139 -6.48 -2.33 11.35
N ASN A 140 -5.25 -2.31 11.88
CA ASN A 140 -4.78 -1.21 12.71
C ASN A 140 -4.50 0.08 11.93
N LEU A 141 -4.28 -0.01 10.61
CA LEU A 141 -4.23 1.15 9.69
C LEU A 141 -5.65 1.64 9.30
N GLY A 142 -6.71 1.00 9.81
CA GLY A 142 -8.09 1.31 9.46
C GLY A 142 -8.37 1.11 7.98
N ILE A 143 -7.68 0.17 7.33
CA ILE A 143 -7.87 -0.14 5.92
C ILE A 143 -9.10 -1.06 5.81
N ASP A 144 -10.03 -0.69 4.93
CA ASP A 144 -11.16 -1.54 4.60
C ASP A 144 -10.68 -2.87 3.99
N PHE A 145 -11.05 -3.99 4.62
CA PHE A 145 -10.61 -5.31 4.21
C PHE A 145 -11.08 -5.66 2.80
N LYS A 146 -12.27 -5.21 2.38
CA LYS A 146 -12.79 -5.47 1.02
C LYS A 146 -11.92 -4.78 -0.03
N SER A 147 -11.57 -3.52 0.20
CA SER A 147 -10.68 -2.74 -0.66
C SER A 147 -9.26 -3.32 -0.68
N TYR A 148 -8.74 -3.73 0.48
CA TYR A 148 -7.47 -4.43 0.56
C TYR A 148 -7.49 -5.78 -0.17
N ALA A 149 -8.53 -6.59 -0.03
CA ALA A 149 -8.65 -7.87 -0.71
C ALA A 149 -8.70 -7.68 -2.23
N ARG A 150 -9.35 -6.62 -2.71
CA ARG A 150 -9.32 -6.24 -4.13
C ARG A 150 -7.91 -5.84 -4.55
N PHE A 151 -7.23 -4.98 -3.80
CA PHE A 151 -5.84 -4.59 -4.07
C PHE A 151 -4.89 -5.79 -4.08
N LYS A 152 -5.04 -6.73 -3.14
CA LYS A 152 -4.24 -7.96 -3.02
C LYS A 152 -4.30 -8.82 -4.28
N LYS A 153 -5.39 -8.77 -5.06
CA LYS A 153 -5.48 -9.47 -6.35
C LYS A 153 -4.50 -8.94 -7.38
N TYR A 154 -4.13 -7.66 -7.30
CA TYR A 154 -3.21 -6.97 -8.23
C TYR A 154 -1.82 -6.80 -7.64
N ARG A 155 -1.67 -7.06 -6.34
CA ARG A 155 -0.42 -6.87 -5.64
C ARG A 155 0.65 -7.82 -6.16
N LEU A 156 1.83 -7.29 -6.46
CA LEU A 156 3.03 -8.06 -6.75
C LEU A 156 3.67 -8.47 -5.42
N TYR A 157 4.16 -9.71 -5.32
CA TYR A 157 4.85 -10.15 -4.11
C TYR A 157 6.14 -9.37 -3.93
N GLY A 158 6.29 -8.66 -2.82
CA GLY A 158 7.52 -7.93 -2.50
C GLY A 158 8.17 -8.46 -1.24
N TYR A 159 9.51 -8.41 -1.20
CA TYR A 159 10.29 -8.68 0.00
C TYR A 159 11.33 -7.59 0.20
N MET A 160 11.67 -7.34 1.46
CA MET A 160 12.68 -6.36 1.84
C MET A 160 14.07 -7.02 1.75
N THR A 161 15.01 -6.43 1.01
CA THR A 161 16.38 -6.96 0.93
C THR A 161 17.27 -6.43 2.05
N THR A 162 17.07 -5.18 2.45
CA THR A 162 17.78 -4.46 3.52
C THR A 162 16.81 -3.46 4.17
N TYR A 163 17.10 -2.97 5.38
CA TYR A 163 16.23 -2.02 6.12
C TYR A 163 15.82 -0.75 5.34
N THR A 164 16.38 -0.51 4.16
CA THR A 164 16.14 0.66 3.32
C THR A 164 15.59 0.32 1.93
N GLU A 165 15.61 -0.94 1.47
CA GLU A 165 15.24 -1.31 0.11
C GLU A 165 14.14 -2.37 0.07
N TYR A 166 12.98 -1.96 -0.45
CA TYR A 166 11.88 -2.87 -0.79
C TYR A 166 12.06 -3.32 -2.24
N LYS A 167 12.08 -4.62 -2.49
CA LYS A 167 12.08 -5.18 -3.86
C LYS A 167 10.76 -5.87 -4.12
N VAL A 168 10.21 -5.61 -5.30
CA VAL A 168 9.00 -6.29 -5.78
C VAL A 168 9.44 -7.38 -6.75
N VAL A 169 9.00 -8.61 -6.49
CA VAL A 169 9.16 -9.77 -7.37
C VAL A 169 8.04 -9.71 -8.39
N ASP A 170 8.44 -9.62 -9.65
CA ASP A 170 7.53 -9.48 -10.77
C ASP A 170 6.88 -10.84 -11.06
N GLU A 171 5.65 -11.06 -10.58
CA GLU A 171 4.77 -12.06 -11.18
C GLU A 171 4.10 -11.40 -12.40
N TYR A 172 4.51 -11.83 -13.59
CA TYR A 172 4.07 -11.27 -14.87
C TYR A 172 2.54 -11.13 -14.93
N ARG A 173 2.05 -9.90 -15.14
CA ARG A 173 0.68 -9.61 -15.58
C ARG A 173 0.71 -8.53 -16.65
N ASP A 174 0.36 -8.92 -17.87
CA ASP A 174 0.35 -8.05 -19.05
C ASP A 174 -1.06 -7.50 -19.37
N ASP A 175 -2.07 -7.82 -18.56
CA ASP A 175 -3.50 -7.58 -18.84
C ASP A 175 -4.16 -6.54 -17.91
N LEU A 176 -3.39 -5.61 -17.34
CA LEU A 176 -3.92 -4.57 -16.44
C LEU A 176 -4.67 -3.48 -17.22
N THR A 177 -5.90 -3.22 -16.80
CA THR A 177 -6.69 -2.09 -17.33
C THR A 177 -6.39 -0.79 -16.57
N ILE A 178 -6.66 0.35 -17.22
CA ILE A 178 -6.48 1.68 -16.60
C ILE A 178 -7.31 1.84 -15.31
N ASP A 179 -8.53 1.29 -15.27
CA ASP A 179 -9.41 1.36 -14.10
C ASP A 179 -8.84 0.57 -12.92
N GLU A 180 -8.15 -0.54 -13.18
CA GLU A 180 -7.52 -1.36 -12.15
C GLU A 180 -6.28 -0.69 -11.57
N ILE A 181 -5.47 -0.07 -12.43
CA ILE A 181 -4.30 0.70 -11.99
C ILE A 181 -4.73 1.93 -11.20
N ASN A 182 -5.73 2.68 -11.68
CA ASN A 182 -6.27 3.83 -10.96
C ASN A 182 -6.84 3.42 -9.61
N PHE A 183 -7.57 2.30 -9.54
CA PHE A 183 -8.02 1.75 -8.26
C PHE A 183 -6.83 1.45 -7.32
N CYS A 184 -5.77 0.81 -7.80
CA CYS A 184 -4.61 0.49 -6.97
C CYS A 184 -3.88 1.75 -6.50
N PHE A 185 -3.74 2.74 -7.38
CA PHE A 185 -3.14 4.04 -7.08
C PHE A 185 -3.94 4.77 -6.01
N ASP A 186 -5.24 4.93 -6.21
CA ASP A 186 -6.14 5.63 -5.29
C ASP A 186 -6.20 4.94 -3.93
N PHE A 187 -6.24 3.61 -3.92
CA PHE A 187 -6.21 2.82 -2.69
C PHE A 187 -4.95 3.12 -1.87
N VAL A 188 -3.77 3.07 -2.50
CA VAL A 188 -2.49 3.32 -1.78
C VAL A 188 -2.35 4.78 -1.39
N LEU A 189 -2.77 5.71 -2.25
CA LEU A 189 -2.79 7.15 -1.97
C LEU A 189 -3.67 7.48 -0.75
N GLN A 190 -4.88 6.91 -0.68
CA GLN A 190 -5.77 7.11 0.46
C GLN A 190 -5.17 6.62 1.77
N ILE A 191 -4.40 5.52 1.74
CA ILE A 191 -3.71 5.01 2.92
C ILE A 191 -2.53 5.91 3.30
N ALA A 192 -1.76 6.38 2.30
CA ALA A 192 -0.61 7.24 2.52
C ALA A 192 -0.97 8.62 3.12
N LEU A 193 -2.23 9.03 2.98
CA LEU A 193 -2.76 10.29 3.52
C LEU A 193 -3.34 10.17 4.94
N LYS A 194 -3.44 8.95 5.48
CA LYS A 194 -3.84 8.71 6.87
C LYS A 194 -2.63 8.80 7.80
#